data_AF-A0A3R7N1V1-F1
#
_entry.id   AF-A0A3R7N1V1-F1
#
_cell.length_a   1.000
_cell.length_b   1.000
_cell.length_c   1.000
_cell.angle_alpha   90.00
_cell.angle_beta   90.00
_cell.angle_gamma   90.00
#
_symmetry.space_group_name_H-M   'P 1'
#
loop_
_entity.id
_entity.type
_entity.pdbx_description
1 polymer ?
#
loop_
_entity_poly.entity_id
_entity_poly.type
_entity_poly.pdbx_seq_one_letter_code
_entity_poly.pdbx_strand_id
1 'polypeptide(L)'
;MCVCAISVAPLRCVIQNCCATLDIGSAGFGSRLCSPLLQTTTMNLLLFGAPGCGKGSMSGALERDFGLLHISAGDLMREEVEKETPVGRQVAVLMNEGHLIPDELIVSIVINRVQQPNVKGRGILLDGFPRTLRQAQALAKSGFRIDAVIFINVDPKVLEERCLQRRLDPVTGRIYNLKSDPPPESIMGRLLIRSDDTREKHQRRMRIYRKQKKAIMKHYEAVIIEVDGNPPLPEVYAMVRAKLASFLNAKTESKL
;
A
#
# COMPACT_ATOMS: atom_id res chain seq x y z
N MET A 1 -1.98 -58.11 9.88
CA MET A 1 -3.28 -57.47 9.57
C MET A 1 -3.60 -56.46 10.65
N CYS A 2 -4.29 -55.38 10.25
CA CYS A 2 -4.72 -54.22 11.03
C CYS A 2 -3.70 -53.10 11.28
N VAL A 3 -3.89 -52.09 10.44
CA VAL A 3 -3.35 -50.73 10.36
C VAL A 3 -4.00 -49.88 11.46
N CYS A 4 -3.21 -49.03 12.12
CA CYS A 4 -3.73 -47.83 12.78
C CYS A 4 -2.59 -46.80 12.89
N ALA A 5 -2.47 -45.92 11.90
CA ALA A 5 -1.56 -44.77 11.96
C ALA A 5 -2.41 -43.51 11.76
N ILE A 6 -2.41 -42.69 12.79
CA ILE A 6 -3.25 -41.51 12.98
C ILE A 6 -2.75 -40.37 12.08
N SER A 7 -3.73 -39.70 11.50
CA SER A 7 -3.67 -38.51 10.66
C SER A 7 -2.79 -37.38 11.23
N VAL A 8 -1.93 -36.80 10.39
CA VAL A 8 -1.18 -35.57 10.67
C VAL A 8 -1.82 -34.43 9.89
N ALA A 9 -2.43 -33.48 10.60
CA ALA A 9 -2.88 -32.19 10.07
C ALA A 9 -1.93 -31.08 10.58
N PRO A 10 -1.54 -30.09 9.75
CA PRO A 10 -0.68 -29.01 10.22
C PRO A 10 -1.47 -27.88 10.91
N LEU A 11 -1.26 -27.80 12.22
CA LEU A 11 -1.01 -26.61 13.06
C LEU A 11 -1.58 -25.25 12.60
N ARG A 12 -2.71 -24.88 13.21
CA ARG A 12 -3.07 -23.49 13.55
C ARG A 12 -2.12 -22.98 14.64
N CYS A 13 -1.35 -21.93 14.35
CA CYS A 13 -0.63 -21.18 15.37
C CYS A 13 -1.56 -20.09 15.93
N VAL A 14 -2.11 -20.34 17.12
CA VAL A 14 -2.81 -19.35 17.95
C VAL A 14 -1.75 -18.76 18.89
N ILE A 15 -1.36 -17.50 18.66
CA ILE A 15 -0.50 -16.78 19.59
C ILE A 15 -1.38 -16.29 20.74
N GLN A 16 -1.25 -16.96 21.88
CA GLN A 16 -1.88 -16.59 23.13
C GLN A 16 -0.83 -15.86 24.00
N ASN A 17 -1.19 -14.66 24.46
CA ASN A 17 -0.43 -13.86 25.39
C ASN A 17 -0.08 -14.65 26.66
N CYS A 18 1.21 -14.85 26.94
CA CYS A 18 1.70 -15.21 28.26
C CYS A 18 2.64 -14.11 28.75
N CYS A 19 2.13 -13.26 29.64
CA CYS A 19 2.94 -12.46 30.54
C CYS A 19 2.68 -13.02 31.94
N ALA A 20 3.65 -13.73 32.50
CA ALA A 20 3.68 -14.09 33.91
C ALA A 20 5.15 -14.13 34.37
N THR A 21 5.50 -13.11 35.15
CA THR A 21 6.56 -13.02 36.18
C THR A 21 6.58 -14.29 37.06
N LEU A 22 7.66 -14.77 37.70
CA LEU A 22 9.01 -14.37 38.11
C LEU A 22 9.71 -15.69 38.50
N ASP A 23 11.04 -15.83 38.33
CA ASP A 23 11.93 -16.20 39.44
C ASP A 23 13.42 -16.28 39.03
N ILE A 24 14.25 -16.07 40.05
CA ILE A 24 15.62 -15.58 40.04
C ILE A 24 16.64 -16.68 39.69
N GLY A 25 17.60 -16.37 38.82
CA GLY A 25 18.73 -17.26 38.53
C GLY A 25 19.82 -16.58 37.68
N SER A 26 20.96 -16.32 38.30
CA SER A 26 22.17 -15.71 37.75
C SER A 26 22.76 -16.41 36.51
N ALA A 27 23.08 -15.65 35.46
CA ALA A 27 24.39 -15.61 34.78
C ALA A 27 24.29 -15.02 33.35
N GLY A 28 25.05 -13.95 33.10
CA GLY A 28 25.92 -13.81 31.92
C GLY A 28 25.31 -13.61 30.52
N PHE A 29 25.56 -12.41 29.99
CA PHE A 29 25.85 -12.10 28.58
C PHE A 29 24.72 -12.05 27.54
N GLY A 30 24.59 -10.87 26.93
CA GLY A 30 23.99 -10.68 25.60
C GLY A 30 22.69 -9.88 25.61
N SER A 31 22.78 -8.59 25.92
CA SER A 31 21.72 -7.62 25.63
C SER A 31 21.52 -7.51 24.12
N ARG A 32 20.73 -8.42 23.55
CA ARG A 32 19.97 -8.08 22.34
C ARG A 32 18.96 -7.04 22.80
N LEU A 33 19.28 -5.78 22.56
CA LEU A 33 18.31 -4.70 22.52
C LEU A 33 17.23 -5.13 21.54
N CYS A 34 16.19 -5.78 22.07
CA CYS A 34 14.93 -5.93 21.38
C CYS A 34 14.48 -4.49 21.15
N SER A 35 14.64 -4.01 19.92
CA SER A 35 14.09 -2.73 19.50
C SER A 35 12.65 -2.69 20.00
N PRO A 36 12.19 -1.59 20.63
CA PRO A 36 10.79 -1.50 21.01
C PRO A 36 9.99 -1.71 19.72
N LEU A 37 9.31 -2.85 19.63
CA LEU A 37 8.28 -3.06 18.64
C LEU A 37 7.32 -1.91 18.89
N LEU A 38 7.30 -0.95 17.97
CA LEU A 38 6.33 0.13 17.95
C LEU A 38 4.98 -0.52 18.27
N GLN A 39 4.41 -0.19 19.43
CA GLN A 39 3.06 -0.62 19.79
C GLN A 39 2.20 -0.40 18.56
N THR A 40 1.47 -1.42 18.13
CA THR A 40 0.67 -1.39 16.91
C THR A 40 -0.48 -0.40 17.09
N THR A 41 -0.17 0.90 16.96
CA THR A 41 -1.17 1.93 16.83
C THR A 41 -1.90 1.62 15.53
N THR A 42 -3.17 1.27 15.64
CA THR A 42 -4.06 1.03 14.51
C THR A 42 -4.10 2.31 13.67
N MET A 43 -3.30 2.36 12.60
CA MET A 43 -3.08 3.57 11.84
C MET A 43 -3.46 3.36 10.39
N ASN A 44 -4.28 4.28 9.90
CA ASN A 44 -4.76 4.26 8.53
C ASN A 44 -4.00 5.32 7.72
N LEU A 45 -3.08 4.85 6.88
CA LEU A 45 -2.28 5.66 5.99
C LEU A 45 -2.89 5.69 4.59
N LEU A 46 -2.81 6.84 3.93
CA LEU A 46 -3.05 6.98 2.51
C LEU A 46 -1.74 7.29 1.79
N LEU A 47 -1.38 6.48 0.81
CA LEU A 47 -0.27 6.75 -0.07
C LEU A 47 -0.76 7.51 -1.31
N PHE A 48 -0.41 8.78 -1.40
CA PHE A 48 -0.85 9.67 -2.48
C PHE A 48 0.33 10.15 -3.33
N GLY A 49 0.11 10.25 -4.63
CA GLY A 49 1.14 10.71 -5.56
C GLY A 49 0.81 10.39 -7.01
N ALA A 50 1.52 11.02 -7.93
CA ALA A 50 1.31 10.85 -9.36
C ALA A 50 1.59 9.41 -9.84
N PRO A 51 1.03 8.95 -10.98
CA PRO A 51 1.50 7.75 -11.65
C PRO A 51 3.02 7.80 -11.89
N GLY A 52 3.76 6.75 -11.54
CA GLY A 52 5.23 6.70 -11.72
C GLY A 52 6.06 7.23 -10.55
N CYS A 53 5.47 7.75 -9.47
CA CYS A 53 6.24 8.27 -8.32
C CYS A 53 6.85 7.21 -7.40
N GLY A 54 6.64 5.91 -7.66
CA GLY A 54 7.21 4.82 -6.84
C GLY A 54 6.31 4.29 -5.72
N LYS A 55 4.99 4.57 -5.76
CA LYS A 55 4.04 4.12 -4.72
C LYS A 55 4.11 2.61 -4.41
N GLY A 56 4.12 1.75 -5.43
CA GLY A 56 4.14 0.30 -5.21
C GLY A 56 5.40 -0.19 -4.48
N SER A 57 6.56 0.39 -4.79
CA SER A 57 7.81 0.06 -4.08
C SER A 57 7.79 0.61 -2.66
N MET A 58 7.24 1.81 -2.47
CA MET A 58 7.05 2.42 -1.15
C MET A 58 6.06 1.63 -0.28
N SER A 59 4.95 1.17 -0.85
CA SER A 59 3.91 0.48 -0.08
C SER A 59 4.40 -0.86 0.47
N GLY A 60 5.15 -1.62 -0.32
CA GLY A 60 5.79 -2.85 0.17
C GLY A 60 6.79 -2.60 1.30
N ALA A 61 7.52 -1.48 1.29
CA ALA A 61 8.42 -1.11 2.38
C ALA A 61 7.68 -0.63 3.64
N LEU A 62 6.57 0.10 3.49
CA LEU A 62 5.73 0.53 4.60
C LEU A 62 4.97 -0.63 5.25
N GLU A 63 4.44 -1.55 4.44
CA GLU A 63 3.75 -2.76 4.90
C GLU A 63 4.65 -3.61 5.80
N ARG A 64 5.90 -3.86 5.38
CA ARG A 64 6.86 -4.66 6.15
C ARG A 64 7.27 -3.97 7.45
N ASP A 65 7.66 -2.70 7.39
CA ASP A 65 8.31 -2.04 8.52
C ASP A 65 7.30 -1.53 9.57
N PHE A 66 6.05 -1.28 9.18
CA PHE A 66 4.99 -0.80 10.08
C PHE A 66 3.88 -1.84 10.33
N GLY A 67 3.97 -3.04 9.76
CA GLY A 67 2.98 -4.12 9.96
C GLY A 67 1.58 -3.79 9.43
N LEU A 68 1.49 -2.88 8.45
CA LEU A 68 0.23 -2.40 7.89
C LEU A 68 -0.35 -3.40 6.90
N LEU A 69 -1.67 -3.53 6.85
CA LEU A 69 -2.34 -4.22 5.76
C LEU A 69 -2.38 -3.31 4.54
N HIS A 70 -1.65 -3.67 3.48
CA HIS A 70 -1.71 -2.94 2.22
C HIS A 70 -3.01 -3.27 1.46
N ILE A 71 -3.76 -2.23 1.10
CA ILE A 71 -4.98 -2.33 0.28
C ILE A 71 -4.80 -1.43 -0.93
N SER A 72 -4.62 -2.07 -2.09
CA SER A 72 -4.50 -1.41 -3.38
C SER A 72 -5.82 -1.53 -4.13
N ALA A 73 -6.43 -0.39 -4.48
CA ALA A 73 -7.69 -0.41 -5.25
C ALA A 73 -7.52 -1.09 -6.62
N GLY A 74 -6.32 -1.00 -7.20
CA GLY A 74 -6.01 -1.68 -8.46
C GLY A 74 -6.00 -3.21 -8.33
N ASP A 75 -5.47 -3.73 -7.22
CA ASP A 75 -5.43 -5.17 -6.95
C ASP A 75 -6.83 -5.68 -6.61
N LEU A 76 -7.58 -4.97 -5.76
CA LEU A 76 -8.97 -5.34 -5.44
C LEU A 76 -9.84 -5.43 -6.69
N MET A 77 -9.74 -4.46 -7.61
CA MET A 77 -10.50 -4.51 -8.86
C MET A 77 -10.15 -5.74 -9.71
N ARG A 78 -8.87 -6.12 -9.78
CA ARG A 78 -8.46 -7.35 -10.50
C ARG A 78 -8.96 -8.61 -9.81
N GLU A 79 -8.89 -8.66 -8.48
CA GLU A 79 -9.40 -9.78 -7.68
C GLU A 79 -10.92 -9.97 -7.88
N GLU A 80 -11.69 -8.88 -7.92
CA GLU A 80 -13.14 -8.94 -8.20
C GLU A 80 -13.43 -9.48 -9.61
N VAL A 81 -12.63 -9.06 -10.60
CA VAL A 81 -12.71 -9.56 -11.99
C VAL A 81 -12.38 -11.05 -12.05
N GLU A 82 -11.29 -11.48 -11.42
CA GLU A 82 -10.85 -12.88 -11.37
C GLU A 82 -11.88 -13.79 -10.69
N LYS A 83 -12.56 -13.29 -9.64
CA LYS A 83 -13.63 -14.01 -8.94
C LYS A 83 -14.98 -13.95 -9.65
N GLU A 84 -15.06 -13.26 -10.78
CA GLU A 84 -16.29 -13.06 -11.55
C GLU A 84 -17.47 -12.54 -10.72
N THR A 85 -17.22 -11.67 -9.73
CA THR A 85 -18.31 -11.13 -8.89
C THR A 85 -19.24 -10.23 -9.73
N PRO A 86 -20.47 -9.92 -9.27
CA PRO A 86 -21.35 -8.99 -9.99
C PRO A 86 -20.69 -7.64 -10.29
N VAL A 87 -19.90 -7.12 -9.35
CA VAL A 87 -19.13 -5.87 -9.54
C VAL A 87 -17.90 -6.12 -10.41
N GLY A 88 -17.21 -7.24 -10.24
CA GLY A 88 -16.08 -7.66 -11.05
C GLY A 88 -16.41 -7.74 -12.54
N ARG A 89 -17.57 -8.31 -12.90
CA ARG A 89 -18.03 -8.36 -14.30
C ARG A 89 -18.25 -6.97 -14.90
N GLN A 90 -18.81 -6.03 -14.13
CA GLN A 90 -18.97 -4.64 -14.58
C GLN A 90 -17.61 -3.95 -14.77
N VAL A 91 -16.70 -4.16 -13.81
CA VAL A 91 -15.32 -3.64 -13.87
C VAL A 91 -14.56 -4.22 -15.07
N ALA A 92 -14.73 -5.51 -15.36
CA ALA A 92 -14.09 -6.18 -16.49
C ALA A 92 -14.46 -5.53 -17.82
N VAL A 93 -15.76 -5.27 -18.05
CA VAL A 93 -16.25 -4.58 -19.25
C VAL A 93 -15.60 -3.21 -19.40
N LEU A 94 -15.65 -2.40 -18.34
CA LEU A 94 -15.09 -1.04 -18.34
C LEU A 94 -13.56 -1.03 -18.54
N MET A 95 -12.85 -1.99 -17.95
CA MET A 95 -11.41 -2.14 -18.13
C MET A 95 -11.03 -2.54 -19.56
N ASN A 96 -11.78 -3.47 -20.16
CA ASN A 96 -11.57 -3.93 -21.53
C ASN A 96 -11.86 -2.83 -22.55
N GLU A 97 -12.89 -2.01 -22.32
CA GLU A 97 -13.27 -0.87 -23.18
C GLU A 97 -12.40 0.38 -22.94
N GLY A 98 -11.50 0.35 -21.94
CA GLY A 98 -10.64 1.48 -21.58
C GLY A 98 -11.40 2.68 -21.00
N HIS A 99 -12.60 2.44 -20.48
CA HIS A 99 -13.42 3.43 -19.81
C HIS A 99 -12.92 3.71 -18.38
N LEU A 100 -13.35 4.85 -17.84
CA LEU A 100 -13.09 5.17 -16.44
C LEU A 100 -14.08 4.40 -15.58
N ILE A 101 -13.57 3.76 -14.54
CA ILE A 101 -14.40 3.04 -13.57
C ILE A 101 -15.13 4.10 -12.71
N PRO A 102 -16.48 4.05 -12.61
CA PRO A 102 -17.27 4.95 -11.79
C PRO A 102 -16.84 4.97 -10.33
N ASP A 103 -16.98 6.14 -9.68
CA ASP A 103 -16.61 6.31 -8.28
C ASP A 103 -17.39 5.35 -7.38
N GLU A 104 -18.66 5.12 -7.67
CA GLU A 104 -19.58 4.28 -6.89
C GLU A 104 -19.11 2.81 -6.85
N LEU A 105 -18.60 2.29 -7.97
CA LEU A 105 -18.07 0.93 -8.04
C LEU A 105 -16.77 0.79 -7.25
N ILE A 106 -15.84 1.74 -7.38
CA ILE A 106 -14.57 1.67 -6.65
C ILE A 106 -14.82 1.84 -5.15
N VAL A 107 -15.71 2.76 -4.77
CA VAL A 107 -16.10 2.96 -3.37
C VAL A 107 -16.67 1.68 -2.79
N SER A 108 -17.61 1.00 -3.47
CA SER A 108 -18.21 -0.21 -2.93
C SER A 108 -17.17 -1.32 -2.70
N ILE A 109 -16.26 -1.54 -3.66
CA ILE A 109 -15.16 -2.52 -3.54
C ILE A 109 -14.27 -2.21 -2.33
N VAL A 110 -13.80 -0.96 -2.21
CA VAL A 110 -12.86 -0.58 -1.14
C VAL A 110 -13.55 -0.60 0.23
N ILE A 111 -14.76 -0.05 0.34
CA ILE A 111 -15.52 -0.05 1.60
C ILE A 111 -15.81 -1.47 2.07
N ASN A 112 -16.25 -2.35 1.17
CA ASN A 112 -16.48 -3.75 1.50
C ASN A 112 -15.21 -4.38 2.07
N ARG A 113 -14.04 -4.12 1.46
CA ARG A 113 -12.76 -4.67 1.94
C ARG A 113 -12.38 -4.16 3.33
N VAL A 114 -12.41 -2.84 3.56
CA VAL A 114 -11.98 -2.26 4.85
C VAL A 114 -12.92 -2.60 6.01
N GLN A 115 -14.17 -2.95 5.72
CA GLN A 115 -15.16 -3.36 6.71
C GLN A 115 -15.13 -4.86 7.05
N GLN A 116 -14.33 -5.68 6.35
CA GLN A 116 -14.27 -7.11 6.63
C GLN A 116 -13.77 -7.37 8.06
N PRO A 117 -14.31 -8.39 8.76
CA PRO A 117 -13.92 -8.69 10.15
C PRO A 117 -12.42 -8.95 10.33
N ASN A 118 -11.75 -9.55 9.34
CA ASN A 118 -10.31 -9.81 9.35
C ASN A 118 -9.43 -8.58 9.05
N VAL A 119 -10.05 -7.42 8.79
CA VAL A 119 -9.38 -6.13 8.55
C VAL A 119 -9.60 -5.17 9.71
N LYS A 120 -10.76 -5.24 10.37
CA LYS A 120 -11.08 -4.39 11.51
C LYS A 120 -9.99 -4.48 12.58
N GLY A 121 -9.55 -3.32 13.09
CA GLY A 121 -8.52 -3.23 14.12
C GLY A 121 -7.07 -3.40 13.62
N ARG A 122 -6.84 -3.57 12.32
CA ARG A 122 -5.47 -3.50 11.74
C ARG A 122 -5.14 -2.07 11.33
N GLY A 123 -3.85 -1.71 11.34
CA GLY A 123 -3.38 -0.56 10.59
C GLY A 123 -3.46 -0.85 9.09
N ILE A 124 -3.88 0.12 8.29
CA ILE A 124 -4.14 -0.03 6.86
C ILE A 124 -3.28 0.97 6.08
N LEU A 125 -2.71 0.52 4.98
CA LEU A 125 -2.12 1.38 3.97
C LEU A 125 -2.99 1.34 2.70
N LEU A 126 -3.72 2.42 2.43
CA LEU A 126 -4.47 2.57 1.19
C LEU A 126 -3.56 3.08 0.07
N ASP A 127 -3.51 2.36 -1.06
CA ASP A 127 -2.89 2.81 -2.30
C ASP A 127 -3.94 2.91 -3.42
N GLY A 128 -3.91 4.04 -4.12
CA GLY A 128 -4.71 4.23 -5.33
C GLY A 128 -6.18 4.52 -5.08
N PHE A 129 -6.61 4.71 -3.84
CA PHE A 129 -7.93 5.21 -3.44
C PHE A 129 -7.83 5.98 -2.12
N PRO A 130 -8.51 7.13 -1.96
CA PRO A 130 -9.35 7.81 -2.94
C PRO A 130 -8.55 8.57 -4.01
N ARG A 131 -9.15 8.73 -5.19
CA ARG A 131 -8.63 9.54 -6.32
C ARG A 131 -9.51 10.72 -6.69
N THR A 132 -10.73 10.79 -6.18
CA THR A 132 -11.65 11.91 -6.36
C THR A 132 -12.19 12.38 -5.01
N LEU A 133 -12.66 13.62 -4.94
CA LEU A 133 -13.27 14.15 -3.72
C LEU A 133 -14.49 13.32 -3.29
N ARG A 134 -15.29 12.82 -4.25
CA ARG A 134 -16.45 11.98 -3.95
C ARG A 134 -16.03 10.67 -3.27
N GLN A 135 -14.97 10.03 -3.76
CA GLN A 135 -14.41 8.83 -3.13
C GLN A 135 -13.93 9.12 -1.70
N ALA A 136 -13.23 10.24 -1.48
CA ALA A 136 -12.73 10.63 -0.16
C ALA A 136 -13.87 10.89 0.83
N GLN A 137 -14.92 11.60 0.39
CA GLN A 137 -16.12 11.83 1.18
C GLN A 137 -16.88 10.54 1.50
N ALA A 138 -16.99 9.62 0.53
CA ALA A 138 -17.62 8.33 0.76
C ALA A 138 -16.83 7.47 1.76
N LEU A 139 -15.50 7.51 1.69
CA LEU A 139 -14.63 6.85 2.66
C LEU A 139 -14.82 7.40 4.08
N ALA A 140 -14.87 8.73 4.23
CA ALA A 140 -15.14 9.33 5.53
C ALA A 140 -16.54 8.96 6.07
N LYS A 141 -17.56 8.96 5.20
CA LYS A 141 -18.94 8.58 5.57
C LYS A 141 -19.09 7.14 6.02
N SER A 142 -18.22 6.23 5.59
CA SER A 142 -18.23 4.82 6.06
C SER A 142 -17.68 4.65 7.48
N GLY A 143 -17.21 5.73 8.11
CA GLY A 143 -16.53 5.71 9.39
C GLY A 143 -15.03 5.41 9.29
N PHE A 144 -14.50 5.23 8.08
CA PHE A 144 -13.07 4.99 7.88
C PHE A 144 -12.29 6.31 7.89
N ARG A 145 -11.48 6.50 8.94
CA ARG A 145 -10.65 7.69 9.12
C ARG A 145 -9.24 7.46 8.60
N ILE A 146 -8.69 8.42 7.86
CA ILE A 146 -7.28 8.50 7.49
C ILE A 146 -6.52 9.30 8.54
N ASP A 147 -5.46 8.72 9.09
CA ASP A 147 -4.63 9.33 10.13
C ASP A 147 -3.51 10.18 9.56
N ALA A 148 -2.92 9.75 8.44
CA ALA A 148 -1.92 10.50 7.70
C ALA A 148 -1.96 10.18 6.19
N VAL A 149 -1.67 11.19 5.39
CA VAL A 149 -1.51 11.08 3.94
C VAL A 149 -0.04 11.30 3.60
N ILE A 150 0.63 10.27 3.10
CA ILE A 150 1.99 10.38 2.58
C ILE A 150 1.89 10.84 1.13
N PHE A 151 2.20 12.11 0.88
CA PHE A 151 2.23 12.67 -0.47
C PHE A 151 3.66 12.66 -1.03
N ILE A 152 3.90 11.81 -2.03
CA ILE A 152 5.17 11.75 -2.75
C ILE A 152 5.11 12.72 -3.94
N ASN A 153 5.86 13.81 -3.85
CA ASN A 153 5.97 14.83 -4.90
C ASN A 153 7.18 14.56 -5.78
N VAL A 154 6.99 14.48 -7.10
CA VAL A 154 8.05 14.14 -8.06
C VAL A 154 7.87 14.99 -9.30
N ASP A 155 8.98 15.38 -9.91
CA ASP A 155 8.96 16.15 -11.13
C ASP A 155 8.28 15.40 -12.28
N PRO A 156 7.38 16.04 -13.05
CA PRO A 156 6.67 15.40 -14.14
C PRO A 156 7.56 14.73 -15.20
N LYS A 157 8.75 15.30 -15.46
CA LYS A 157 9.73 14.74 -16.41
C LYS A 157 10.27 13.40 -15.91
N VAL A 158 10.57 13.31 -14.61
CA VAL A 158 11.08 12.09 -13.96
C VAL A 158 9.98 11.01 -13.93
N LEU A 159 8.72 11.39 -13.71
CA LEU A 159 7.59 10.46 -13.68
C LEU A 159 7.39 9.69 -14.98
N GLU A 160 7.50 10.39 -16.11
CA GLU A 160 7.35 9.77 -17.43
C GLU A 160 8.48 8.78 -17.71
N GLU A 161 9.73 9.18 -17.47
CA GLU A 161 10.91 8.31 -17.61
C GLU A 161 10.77 7.06 -16.73
N ARG A 162 10.41 7.22 -15.45
CA ARG A 162 10.19 6.10 -14.53
C ARG A 162 9.11 5.12 -15.04
N CYS A 163 8.05 5.65 -15.67
CA CYS A 163 6.96 4.84 -16.22
C CYS A 163 7.44 3.98 -17.40
N LEU A 164 8.17 4.58 -18.34
CA LEU A 164 8.64 3.90 -19.56
C LEU A 164 9.75 2.88 -19.28
N GLN A 165 10.55 3.11 -18.23
CA GLN A 165 11.64 2.22 -17.82
C GLN A 165 11.21 1.09 -16.87
N ARG A 166 9.91 1.00 -16.54
CA ARG A 166 9.39 -0.01 -15.62
C ARG A 166 9.30 -1.38 -16.28
N ARG A 167 9.65 -2.42 -15.55
CA ARG A 167 9.53 -3.83 -15.96
C ARG A 167 8.86 -4.64 -14.86
N LEU A 168 8.04 -5.61 -15.24
CA LEU A 168 7.37 -6.56 -14.35
C LEU A 168 7.94 -7.95 -14.58
N ASP A 169 8.41 -8.61 -13.53
CA ASP A 169 8.70 -10.03 -13.57
C ASP A 169 7.40 -10.83 -13.40
N PRO A 170 6.92 -11.55 -14.42
CA PRO A 170 5.65 -12.27 -14.34
C PRO A 170 5.69 -13.45 -13.35
N VAL A 171 6.88 -13.94 -13.01
CA VAL A 171 7.04 -15.08 -12.09
C VAL A 171 6.94 -14.65 -10.63
N THR A 172 7.59 -13.52 -10.28
CA THR A 172 7.67 -13.05 -8.89
C THR A 172 6.70 -11.91 -8.59
N GLY A 173 6.12 -11.28 -9.61
CA GLY A 173 5.36 -10.05 -9.48
C GLY A 173 6.22 -8.81 -9.15
N ARG A 174 7.55 -8.96 -9.04
CA ARG A 174 8.45 -7.85 -8.69
C ARG A 174 8.53 -6.83 -9.82
N ILE A 175 8.47 -5.57 -9.43
CA ILE A 175 8.66 -4.42 -10.32
C ILE A 175 10.13 -4.00 -10.27
N TYR A 176 10.72 -3.83 -11.44
CA TYR A 176 12.06 -3.29 -11.65
C TYR A 176 11.99 -1.97 -12.43
N ASN A 177 13.07 -1.20 -12.37
CA ASN A 177 13.28 -0.04 -13.23
C ASN A 177 14.67 -0.12 -13.84
N LEU A 178 14.76 -0.11 -15.18
CA LEU A 178 16.04 -0.34 -15.89
C LEU A 178 17.17 0.62 -15.51
N LYS A 179 16.87 1.79 -14.93
CA LYS A 179 17.86 2.78 -14.50
C LYS A 179 18.07 2.78 -12.98
N SER A 180 16.99 2.79 -12.20
CA SER A 180 17.08 3.00 -10.74
C SER A 180 17.08 1.72 -9.89
N ASP A 181 16.61 0.60 -10.43
CA ASP A 181 16.61 -0.72 -9.79
C ASP A 181 16.72 -1.78 -10.89
N PRO A 182 17.90 -1.91 -11.53
CA PRO A 182 18.07 -2.76 -12.70
C PRO A 182 17.87 -4.24 -12.31
N PRO A 183 17.18 -5.02 -13.16
CA PRO A 183 16.99 -6.45 -12.91
C PRO A 183 18.31 -7.23 -13.10
N PRO A 184 18.46 -8.40 -12.46
CA PRO A 184 19.52 -9.34 -12.79
C PRO A 184 19.48 -9.75 -14.27
N GLU A 185 20.66 -9.94 -14.88
CA GLU A 185 20.75 -10.30 -16.31
C GLU A 185 20.00 -11.59 -16.66
N SER A 186 20.02 -12.57 -15.75
CA SER A 186 19.38 -13.88 -15.92
C SER A 186 17.87 -13.83 -16.13
N ILE A 187 17.20 -12.75 -15.72
CA ILE A 187 15.74 -12.62 -15.83
C ILE A 187 15.31 -11.61 -16.89
N MET A 188 16.23 -10.87 -17.52
CA MET A 188 15.91 -9.80 -18.47
C MET A 188 14.98 -10.25 -19.59
N GLY A 189 15.21 -11.45 -20.15
CA GLY A 189 14.43 -11.99 -21.27
C GLY A 189 12.97 -12.31 -20.96
N ARG A 190 12.58 -12.45 -19.68
CA ARG A 190 11.20 -12.76 -19.28
C ARG A 190 10.40 -11.56 -18.78
N LEU A 191 11.03 -10.39 -18.67
CA LEU A 191 10.38 -9.21 -18.13
C LEU A 191 9.34 -8.64 -19.10
N LEU A 192 8.20 -8.25 -18.55
CA LEU A 192 7.10 -7.68 -19.31
C LEU A 192 7.01 -6.17 -19.10
N ILE A 193 6.56 -5.47 -20.14
CA ILE A 193 6.05 -4.10 -20.03
C ILE A 193 4.57 -4.20 -19.72
N ARG A 194 4.09 -3.46 -18.72
CA ARG A 194 2.66 -3.46 -18.43
C ARG A 194 1.91 -2.77 -19.55
N SER A 195 0.70 -3.26 -19.83
CA SER A 195 -0.15 -2.67 -20.87
C SER A 195 -0.46 -1.19 -20.66
N ASP A 196 -0.34 -0.66 -19.43
CA ASP A 196 -0.56 0.75 -19.09
C ASP A 196 0.69 1.64 -19.12
N ASP A 197 1.87 1.08 -19.43
CA ASP A 197 3.17 1.80 -19.47
C ASP A 197 3.52 2.32 -20.86
N THR A 198 2.56 2.98 -21.52
CA THR A 198 2.81 3.76 -22.75
C THR A 198 2.81 5.26 -22.44
N ARG A 199 3.46 6.06 -23.28
CA ARG A 199 3.49 7.52 -23.15
C ARG A 199 2.08 8.10 -23.15
N GLU A 200 1.23 7.65 -24.06
CA GLU A 200 -0.15 8.13 -24.22
C GLU A 200 -0.99 7.82 -22.98
N LYS A 201 -0.89 6.58 -22.47
CA LYS A 201 -1.60 6.16 -21.26
C LYS A 201 -1.08 6.89 -20.02
N HIS A 202 0.24 7.09 -19.91
CA HIS A 202 0.85 7.88 -18.84
C HIS A 202 0.33 9.33 -18.84
N GLN A 203 0.34 10.00 -20.00
CA GLN A 203 -0.16 11.37 -20.15
C GLN A 203 -1.65 11.48 -19.80
N ARG A 204 -2.47 10.51 -20.24
CA ARG A 204 -3.91 10.44 -19.87
C ARG A 204 -4.08 10.37 -18.36
N ARG A 205 -3.33 9.49 -17.68
CA ARG A 205 -3.37 9.35 -16.21
C ARG A 205 -2.87 10.61 -15.49
N MET A 206 -1.82 11.25 -16.00
CA MET A 206 -1.32 12.51 -15.46
C MET A 206 -2.34 13.65 -15.57
N ARG A 207 -3.09 13.73 -16.69
CA ARG A 207 -4.17 14.71 -16.86
C ARG A 207 -5.27 14.52 -15.82
N ILE A 208 -5.69 13.26 -15.59
CA ILE A 208 -6.71 12.94 -14.58
C ILE A 208 -6.18 13.28 -13.18
N TYR A 209 -4.95 12.87 -12.85
CA TYR A 209 -4.32 13.16 -11.57
C TYR A 209 -4.28 14.67 -11.29
N ARG A 210 -3.83 15.49 -12.24
CA ARG A 210 -3.76 16.96 -12.08
C ARG A 210 -5.12 17.60 -11.80
N LYS A 211 -6.17 17.13 -12.49
CA LYS A 211 -7.55 17.62 -12.27
C LYS A 211 -8.04 17.33 -10.85
N GLN A 212 -7.71 16.17 -10.30
CA GLN A 212 -8.21 15.73 -9.00
C GLN A 212 -7.32 16.13 -7.82
N LYS A 213 -6.01 16.30 -8.04
CA LYS A 213 -4.99 16.56 -7.00
C LYS A 213 -5.42 17.65 -6.04
N LYS A 214 -5.82 18.81 -6.56
CA LYS A 214 -6.16 19.98 -5.73
C LYS A 214 -7.28 19.68 -4.74
N ALA A 215 -8.32 18.96 -5.18
CA ALA A 215 -9.46 18.64 -4.33
C ALA A 215 -9.11 17.62 -3.23
N ILE A 216 -8.31 16.59 -3.57
CA ILE A 216 -7.83 15.60 -2.60
C ILE A 216 -6.89 16.23 -1.57
N MET A 217 -5.91 17.02 -2.02
CA MET A 217 -4.94 17.68 -1.13
C MET A 217 -5.65 18.62 -0.15
N LYS A 218 -6.64 19.39 -0.63
CA LYS A 218 -7.45 20.25 0.26
C LYS A 218 -8.25 19.43 1.27
N HIS A 219 -8.85 18.31 0.86
CA HIS A 219 -9.66 17.48 1.76
C HIS A 219 -8.86 16.89 2.93
N TYR A 220 -7.57 16.60 2.72
CA TYR A 220 -6.70 16.00 3.74
C TYR A 220 -5.64 16.96 4.29
N GLU A 221 -5.78 18.27 4.10
CA GLU A 221 -4.75 19.27 4.43
C GLU A 221 -4.19 19.17 5.86
N ALA A 222 -5.04 18.84 6.83
CA ALA A 222 -4.67 18.69 8.24
C ALA A 222 -3.81 17.45 8.56
N VAL A 223 -3.69 16.50 7.61
CA VAL A 223 -3.01 15.22 7.84
C VAL A 223 -2.01 14.85 6.73
N ILE A 224 -1.62 15.81 5.89
CA ILE A 224 -0.65 15.57 4.82
C ILE A 224 0.79 15.66 5.31
N ILE A 225 1.58 14.69 4.88
CA ILE A 225 3.02 14.63 5.01
C ILE A 225 3.59 14.64 3.58
N GLU A 226 4.10 15.78 3.15
CA GLU A 226 4.73 15.91 1.84
C GLU A 226 6.20 15.47 1.89
N VAL A 227 6.62 14.67 0.91
CA VAL A 227 7.98 14.14 0.76
C VAL A 227 8.45 14.34 -0.68
N ASP A 228 9.69 14.80 -0.84
CA ASP A 228 10.35 14.83 -2.14
C ASP A 228 10.69 13.41 -2.59
N GLY A 229 10.16 13.00 -3.74
CA GLY A 229 10.35 11.69 -4.33
C GLY A 229 11.30 11.68 -5.54
N ASN A 230 12.00 12.78 -5.83
CA ASN A 230 13.02 12.83 -6.86
C ASN A 230 14.27 11.99 -6.54
N PRO A 231 14.76 11.90 -5.28
CA PRO A 231 15.90 11.06 -4.91
C PRO A 231 15.66 9.55 -5.12
N PRO A 232 16.71 8.72 -4.99
CA PRO A 232 16.59 7.26 -4.96
C PRO A 232 15.64 6.76 -3.87
N LEU A 233 14.97 5.63 -4.13
CA LEU A 233 13.94 5.08 -3.24
C LEU A 233 14.39 4.91 -1.76
N PRO A 234 15.61 4.44 -1.44
CA PRO A 234 16.05 4.31 -0.05
C PRO A 234 16.07 5.64 0.70
N GLU A 235 16.49 6.73 0.04
CA GLU A 235 16.51 8.07 0.62
C GLU A 235 15.09 8.61 0.81
N VAL A 236 14.23 8.44 -0.20
CA VAL A 236 12.81 8.82 -0.10
C VAL A 236 12.13 8.07 1.05
N TYR A 237 12.43 6.78 1.19
CA TYR A 237 11.89 5.95 2.27
C TYR A 237 12.35 6.44 3.65
N ALA A 238 13.64 6.76 3.80
CA ALA A 238 14.17 7.34 5.04
C ALA A 238 13.47 8.67 5.40
N MET A 239 13.23 9.53 4.41
CA MET A 239 12.48 10.77 4.61
C MET A 239 11.03 10.53 5.03
N VAL A 240 10.34 9.57 4.39
CA VAL A 240 8.97 9.18 4.79
C VAL A 240 8.95 8.71 6.23
N ARG A 241 9.87 7.82 6.62
CA ARG A 241 9.94 7.29 7.99
C ARG A 241 10.16 8.40 9.02
N ALA A 242 11.12 9.28 8.78
CA ALA A 242 11.44 10.38 9.69
C ALA A 242 10.25 11.33 9.88
N LYS A 243 9.63 11.76 8.77
CA LYS A 243 8.48 12.67 8.83
C LYS A 243 7.24 12.02 9.42
N LEU A 244 6.98 10.75 9.12
CA LEU A 244 5.88 10.00 9.70
C LEU A 244 6.04 9.87 11.21
N ALA A 245 7.22 9.49 11.69
CA ALA A 245 7.50 9.40 13.13
C ALA A 245 7.29 10.75 13.85
N SER A 246 7.83 11.84 13.30
CA SER A 246 7.64 13.18 13.85
C SER A 246 6.17 13.60 13.89
N PHE A 247 5.43 13.34 12.81
CA PHE A 247 4.00 13.67 12.72
C PHE A 247 3.15 12.92 13.75
N LEU A 248 3.49 11.65 14.01
CA LEU A 248 2.78 10.81 14.98
C LEU A 248 3.07 11.21 16.43
N ASN A 249 4.32 11.59 16.72
CA ASN A 249 4.70 12.09 18.04
C ASN A 249 3.95 13.38 18.35
N ALA A 250 3.94 14.35 17.42
CA ALA A 250 3.22 15.61 17.59
C ALA A 250 1.71 15.40 17.83
N LYS A 251 1.09 14.42 17.15
CA LYS A 251 -0.31 14.07 17.36
C LYS A 251 -0.58 13.44 18.73
N THR A 252 0.35 12.66 19.24
CA THR A 252 0.24 12.05 20.57
C THR A 252 0.31 13.12 21.66
N GLU A 253 1.25 14.07 21.52
CA GLU A 253 1.40 15.21 22.44
C GLU A 253 0.18 16.14 22.41
N SER A 254 -0.43 16.38 21.24
CA SER A 254 -1.63 17.23 21.12
C SER A 254 -2.92 16.63 21.70
N LYS A 255 -2.91 15.34 22.08
CA LYS A 255 -4.06 14.63 22.66
C LYS A 255 -3.96 14.47 24.18
N LEU A 256 -2.81 14.82 24.77
CA LEU A 256 -2.58 14.93 26.21
C LEU A 256 -2.96 16.34 26.68
#